data_AF-A0A536VEW5-F1
#
_entry.id   AF-A0A536VEW5-F1
#
_cell.length_a   1.000
_cell.length_b   1.000
_cell.length_c   1.000
_cell.angle_alpha   90.00
_cell.angle_beta   90.00
_cell.angle_gamma   90.00
#
_symmetry.space_group_name_H-M   'P 1'
#
loop_
_entity.id
_entity.type
_entity.pdbx_description
1 polymer ?
#
loop_
_entity_poly.entity_id
_entity_poly.type
_entity_poly.pdbx_seq_one_letter_code
_entity_poly.pdbx_strand_id
1 'polypeptide(L)'
;MNLTHEHEELRRTLERFIATEINPHVDEWEAAEIFPAHEVFKKLGDLGLLGLTKPEAYGGAALDYSYAVVMAETLGHIECGGIPMAIGVQTDMCTPALARFGSDELKREFLAPAIAGDQVGCVGVS
;
A
#
# COMPACT_ATOMS: atom_id res chain seq x y z
N MET A 1 -14.80 -1.02 15.95
CA MET A 1 -14.86 -0.12 14.78
C MET A 1 -16.18 -0.39 14.06
N ASN A 2 -16.92 0.63 13.63
CA ASN A 2 -18.15 0.42 12.85
C ASN A 2 -17.79 0.53 11.37
N LEU A 3 -17.81 -0.58 10.64
CA LEU A 3 -17.41 -0.63 9.24
C LEU A 3 -18.57 -0.17 8.34
N THR A 4 -18.27 0.73 7.41
CA THR A 4 -19.25 1.20 6.42
C THR A 4 -19.26 0.29 5.20
N HIS A 5 -20.24 0.46 4.32
CA HIS A 5 -20.27 -0.23 3.03
C HIS A 5 -18.99 0.03 2.20
N GLU A 6 -18.45 1.25 2.23
CA GLU A 6 -17.23 1.63 1.51
C GLU A 6 -15.98 0.91 2.06
N HIS A 7 -15.89 0.72 3.38
CA HIS A 7 -14.84 -0.12 3.97
C HIS A 7 -14.90 -1.56 3.45
N GLU A 8 -16.12 -2.11 3.33
CA GLU A 8 -16.32 -3.47 2.85
C GLU A 8 -16.02 -3.61 1.34
N GLU A 9 -16.27 -2.57 0.52
CA GLU A 9 -15.85 -2.58 -0.89
C GLU A 9 -14.33 -2.50 -1.04
N LEU A 10 -13.65 -1.72 -0.19
CA LEU A 10 -12.19 -1.70 -0.15
C LEU A 10 -11.63 -3.08 0.22
N ARG A 11 -12.16 -3.69 1.30
CA ARG A 11 -11.82 -5.05 1.73
C ARG A 11 -11.98 -6.04 0.58
N ARG A 12 -13.16 -6.09 -0.06
CA ARG A 12 -13.45 -6.98 -1.21
C ARG A 12 -12.49 -6.78 -2.37
N THR A 13 -12.14 -5.53 -2.67
CA THR A 13 -11.21 -5.20 -3.76
C THR A 13 -9.82 -5.76 -3.46
N LEU A 14 -9.32 -5.54 -2.25
CA LEU A 14 -8.01 -6.02 -1.83
C LEU A 14 -7.97 -7.55 -1.65
N GLU A 15 -9.01 -8.18 -1.10
CA GLU A 15 -9.11 -9.65 -1.02
C GLU A 15 -9.02 -10.30 -2.41
N ARG A 16 -9.71 -9.73 -3.39
CA ARG A 16 -9.66 -10.20 -4.78
C ARG A 16 -8.26 -10.06 -5.35
N PHE A 17 -7.62 -8.91 -5.16
CA PHE A 17 -6.25 -8.66 -5.61
C PHE A 17 -5.27 -9.65 -4.98
N ILE A 18 -5.38 -9.90 -3.68
CA ILE A 18 -4.55 -10.89 -2.97
C ILE A 18 -4.74 -12.29 -3.58
N ALA A 19 -5.99 -12.70 -3.78
CA ALA A 19 -6.32 -14.02 -4.29
C ALA A 19 -5.90 -14.26 -5.75
N THR A 20 -5.82 -13.21 -6.59
CA THR A 20 -5.51 -13.36 -8.02
C THR A 20 -4.08 -12.95 -8.39
N GLU A 21 -3.49 -11.98 -7.70
CA GLU A 21 -2.22 -11.36 -8.09
C GLU A 21 -1.07 -11.63 -7.11
N ILE A 22 -1.35 -12.11 -5.89
CA ILE A 22 -0.33 -12.36 -4.86
C ILE A 22 -0.25 -13.85 -4.52
N ASN A 23 -1.26 -14.40 -3.86
CA ASN A 23 -1.20 -15.75 -3.27
C ASN A 23 -0.87 -16.86 -4.30
N PRO A 24 -1.35 -16.83 -5.55
CA PRO A 24 -0.96 -17.83 -6.55
C PRO A 24 0.55 -17.91 -6.84
N HIS A 25 1.33 -16.87 -6.49
CA HIS A 25 2.75 -16.76 -6.77
C HIS A 25 3.64 -16.83 -5.52
N VAL A 26 3.05 -16.83 -4.32
CA VAL A 26 3.80 -16.74 -3.05
C VAL A 26 4.82 -17.87 -2.90
N ASP A 27 4.42 -19.12 -3.13
CA ASP A 27 5.32 -20.28 -2.98
C ASP A 27 6.54 -20.18 -3.91
N GLU A 28 6.35 -19.69 -5.14
CA GLU A 28 7.43 -19.50 -6.12
C GLU A 28 8.36 -18.36 -5.67
N TRP A 29 7.81 -17.25 -5.20
CA TRP A 29 8.57 -16.09 -4.74
C TRP A 29 9.39 -16.39 -3.48
N GLU A 30 8.81 -17.11 -2.51
CA GLU A 30 9.49 -17.55 -1.30
C GLU A 30 10.62 -18.53 -1.66
N ALA A 31 10.37 -19.53 -2.52
CA ALA A 31 11.39 -20.49 -2.94
C ALA A 31 12.56 -19.84 -3.72
N ALA A 32 12.28 -18.77 -4.46
CA ALA A 32 13.27 -18.00 -5.20
C ALA A 32 13.90 -16.85 -4.38
N GLU A 33 13.45 -16.62 -3.14
CA GLU A 33 13.87 -15.51 -2.27
C GLU A 33 13.72 -14.13 -2.94
N ILE A 34 12.64 -13.94 -3.72
CA ILE A 34 12.36 -12.68 -4.43
C ILE A 34 11.05 -12.05 -3.99
N PHE A 35 10.96 -10.74 -4.18
CA PHE A 35 9.70 -10.01 -4.14
C PHE A 35 9.62 -9.08 -5.36
N PRO A 36 8.66 -9.27 -6.28
CA PRO A 36 8.48 -8.41 -7.45
C PRO A 36 7.82 -7.07 -7.06
N ALA A 37 8.52 -6.28 -6.23
CA ALA A 37 8.00 -5.08 -5.60
C ALA A 37 7.40 -4.10 -6.62
N HIS A 38 8.14 -3.74 -7.67
CA HIS A 38 7.65 -2.76 -8.65
C HIS A 38 6.33 -3.16 -9.30
N GLU A 39 6.11 -4.46 -9.58
CA GLU A 39 4.86 -4.92 -10.19
C GLU A 39 3.70 -4.89 -9.19
N VAL A 40 3.91 -5.43 -7.99
CA VAL A 40 2.88 -5.48 -6.94
C VAL A 40 2.48 -4.06 -6.52
N PHE A 41 3.46 -3.18 -6.29
CA PHE A 41 3.21 -1.80 -5.93
C PHE A 41 2.53 -1.01 -7.04
N LYS A 42 2.91 -1.23 -8.31
CA LYS A 42 2.24 -0.58 -9.42
C LYS A 42 0.76 -0.95 -9.47
N LYS A 43 0.42 -2.23 -9.38
CA LYS A 43 -0.97 -2.68 -9.38
C LYS A 43 -1.76 -2.13 -8.18
N LEU A 44 -1.15 -2.08 -6.98
CA LEU A 44 -1.79 -1.49 -5.80
C LEU A 44 -2.00 0.03 -5.94
N GLY A 45 -1.05 0.73 -6.55
CA GLY A 45 -1.14 2.16 -6.85
C GLY A 45 -2.25 2.47 -7.87
N ASP A 46 -2.37 1.65 -8.92
CA ASP A 46 -3.44 1.76 -9.92
C ASP A 46 -4.83 1.49 -9.32
N LEU A 47 -4.91 0.70 -8.24
CA LEU A 47 -6.13 0.50 -7.44
C LEU A 47 -6.37 1.61 -6.40
N GLY A 48 -5.45 2.58 -6.26
CA GLY A 48 -5.53 3.67 -5.28
C GLY A 48 -5.25 3.26 -3.83
N LEU A 49 -4.78 2.02 -3.59
CA LEU A 49 -4.64 1.46 -2.25
C LEU A 49 -3.41 1.97 -1.49
N LEU A 50 -2.38 2.46 -2.19
CA LEU A 50 -1.18 3.02 -1.54
C LEU A 50 -1.40 4.43 -0.97
N GLY A 51 -2.47 5.09 -1.39
CA GLY A 51 -2.76 6.51 -1.11
C GLY A 51 -3.94 6.78 -0.19
N LEU A 52 -4.54 5.76 0.45
CA LEU A 52 -5.85 5.89 1.13
C LEU A 52 -5.94 7.09 2.07
N THR A 53 -4.94 7.26 2.94
CA THR A 53 -4.92 8.33 3.95
C THR A 53 -4.13 9.57 3.51
N LYS A 54 -3.67 9.61 2.25
CA LYS A 54 -2.79 10.68 1.74
C LYS A 54 -3.62 11.80 1.09
N PRO A 55 -3.09 13.03 1.00
CA PRO A 55 -3.83 14.14 0.42
C PRO A 55 -4.11 13.95 -1.07
N GLU A 56 -5.32 14.33 -1.51
CA GLU A 56 -5.74 14.27 -2.92
C GLU A 56 -4.83 15.07 -3.87
N ALA A 57 -4.26 16.18 -3.39
CA ALA A 57 -3.34 17.01 -4.16
C ALA A 57 -2.09 16.26 -4.67
N TYR A 58 -1.78 15.09 -4.10
CA TYR A 58 -0.66 14.24 -4.49
C TYR A 58 -1.12 12.83 -4.91
N GLY A 59 -2.40 12.66 -5.27
CA GLY A 59 -2.97 11.40 -5.74
C GLY A 59 -3.49 10.45 -4.65
N GLY A 60 -3.59 10.91 -3.40
CA GLY A 60 -4.23 10.15 -2.33
C GLY A 60 -5.76 10.26 -2.33
N ALA A 61 -6.42 9.54 -1.41
CA ALA A 61 -7.88 9.54 -1.29
C ALA A 61 -8.42 10.35 -0.09
N ALA A 62 -7.53 10.92 0.73
CA ALA A 62 -7.85 11.68 1.94
C ALA A 62 -8.86 11.00 2.89
N LEU A 63 -8.91 9.66 2.88
CA LEU A 63 -9.75 8.85 3.77
C LEU A 63 -9.17 8.85 5.19
N ASP A 64 -10.02 8.60 6.17
CA ASP A 64 -9.60 8.51 7.55
C ASP A 64 -8.87 7.19 7.86
N TYR A 65 -8.28 7.09 9.06
CA TYR A 65 -7.42 5.98 9.43
C TYR A 65 -8.15 4.62 9.55
N SER A 66 -9.48 4.61 9.69
CA SER A 66 -10.23 3.34 9.72
C SER A 66 -10.10 2.55 8.40
N TYR A 67 -9.92 3.23 7.27
CA TYR A 67 -9.62 2.58 5.98
C TYR A 67 -8.23 1.95 5.94
N ALA A 68 -7.22 2.61 6.53
CA ALA A 68 -5.87 2.04 6.66
C ALA A 68 -5.87 0.79 7.56
N VAL A 69 -6.67 0.79 8.63
CA VAL A 69 -6.84 -0.38 9.50
C VAL A 69 -7.49 -1.53 8.73
N VAL A 70 -8.56 -1.28 7.96
CA VAL A 70 -9.18 -2.32 7.13
C VAL A 70 -8.22 -2.87 6.09
N MET A 71 -7.43 -2.01 5.44
CA MET A 71 -6.38 -2.46 4.53
C MET A 71 -5.37 -3.37 5.24
N ALA A 72 -4.85 -2.94 6.40
CA ALA A 72 -3.88 -3.71 7.18
C ALA A 72 -4.43 -5.07 7.64
N GLU A 73 -5.69 -5.13 8.10
CA GLU A 73 -6.36 -6.40 8.43
C GLU A 73 -6.46 -7.31 7.21
N THR A 74 -6.83 -6.74 6.05
CA THR A 74 -7.04 -7.50 4.82
C THR A 74 -5.72 -8.02 4.24
N LEU A 75 -4.63 -7.27 4.36
CA LEU A 75 -3.28 -7.72 3.99
C LEU A 75 -2.85 -8.99 4.76
N GLY A 76 -3.46 -9.26 5.93
CA GLY A 76 -3.27 -10.51 6.68
C GLY A 76 -3.74 -11.77 5.95
N HIS A 77 -4.45 -11.65 4.84
CA HIS A 77 -4.81 -12.78 3.97
C HIS A 77 -3.70 -13.20 2.99
N ILE A 78 -2.57 -12.46 2.94
CA ILE A 78 -1.42 -12.84 2.13
C ILE A 78 -0.69 -14.02 2.79
N GLU A 79 -0.39 -15.06 2.00
CA GLU A 79 0.18 -16.33 2.48
C GLU A 79 1.70 -16.29 2.77
N CYS A 80 2.25 -15.09 3.01
CA CYS A 80 3.63 -14.87 3.48
C CYS A 80 3.72 -13.60 4.34
N GLY A 81 4.84 -13.43 5.05
CA GLY A 81 5.06 -12.25 5.91
C GLY A 81 5.71 -11.06 5.20
N GLY A 82 6.53 -11.30 4.17
CA GLY A 82 7.37 -10.26 3.57
C GLY A 82 6.59 -9.21 2.80
N ILE A 83 5.61 -9.63 2.00
CA ILE A 83 4.80 -8.76 1.14
C ILE A 83 3.88 -7.81 1.93
N PRO A 84 3.01 -8.30 2.87
CA PRO A 84 2.20 -7.39 3.66
C PRO A 84 3.05 -6.41 4.47
N MET A 85 4.23 -6.84 4.92
CA MET A 85 5.17 -5.91 5.55
C MET A 85 5.66 -4.84 4.58
N ALA A 86 6.15 -5.22 3.39
CA ALA A 86 6.64 -4.23 2.43
C ALA A 86 5.58 -3.16 2.11
N ILE A 87 4.33 -3.57 1.91
CA ILE A 87 3.20 -2.65 1.67
C ILE A 87 3.00 -1.71 2.86
N GLY A 88 2.97 -2.24 4.09
CA GLY A 88 2.86 -1.43 5.31
C GLY A 88 4.02 -0.45 5.51
N VAL A 89 5.25 -0.83 5.14
CA VAL A 89 6.40 0.10 5.17
C VAL A 89 6.12 1.29 4.25
N GLN A 90 5.66 1.07 3.02
CA GLN A 90 5.35 2.16 2.10
C GLN A 90 4.26 3.07 2.65
N THR A 91 3.11 2.50 3.02
CA THR A 91 1.90 3.27 3.34
C THR A 91 1.98 3.96 4.71
N ASP A 92 2.58 3.31 5.70
CA ASP A 92 2.45 3.68 7.11
C ASP A 92 3.79 3.98 7.81
N MET A 93 4.94 3.81 7.13
CA MET A 93 6.25 4.16 7.70
C MET A 93 7.04 5.15 6.84
N CYS A 94 7.18 4.89 5.53
CA CYS A 94 7.97 5.70 4.61
C CYS A 94 7.26 7.00 4.22
N THR A 95 6.02 6.88 3.71
CA THR A 95 5.29 8.02 3.14
C THR A 95 4.62 8.98 4.15
N PRO A 96 4.22 8.59 5.39
CA PRO A 96 3.51 9.52 6.29
C PRO A 96 4.31 10.77 6.68
N ALA A 97 5.59 10.63 6.97
CA ALA A 97 6.43 11.76 7.34
C ALA A 97 6.59 12.74 6.17
N LEU A 98 6.79 12.22 4.96
CA LEU A 98 6.86 13.01 3.74
C LEU A 98 5.51 13.72 3.44
N ALA A 99 4.39 13.01 3.57
CA ALA A 99 3.05 13.59 3.39
C ALA A 99 2.75 14.71 4.39
N ARG A 100 3.18 14.55 5.64
CA ARG A 100 2.92 15.53 6.69
C ARG A 100 3.87 16.72 6.68
N PHE A 101 5.16 16.48 6.49
CA PHE A 101 6.22 17.47 6.72
C PHE A 101 7.00 17.87 5.47
N GLY A 102 6.86 17.13 4.37
CA GLY A 102 7.54 17.44 3.11
C GLY A 102 7.12 18.79 2.53
N SER A 103 8.06 19.45 1.85
CA SER A 103 7.74 20.57 0.98
C SER A 103 6.86 20.10 -0.19
N ASP A 104 6.19 21.04 -0.85
CA ASP A 104 5.36 20.75 -2.02
C ASP A 104 6.18 20.13 -3.17
N GLU A 105 7.43 20.59 -3.36
CA GLU A 105 8.40 20.02 -4.30
C GLU A 105 8.71 18.55 -3.99
N LEU A 106 9.12 18.25 -2.74
CA LEU A 106 9.45 16.88 -2.33
C LEU A 106 8.23 15.94 -2.40
N LYS A 107 7.03 16.45 -2.13
CA LYS A 107 5.79 15.67 -2.25
C LYS A 107 5.48 15.35 -3.72
N ARG A 108 5.68 16.28 -4.64
CA ARG A 108 5.50 15.98 -6.08
C ARG A 108 6.57 15.02 -6.60
N GLU A 109 7.80 15.18 -6.16
CA GLU A 109 8.92 14.36 -6.63
C GLU A 109 8.90 12.93 -6.09
N PHE A 110 8.54 12.74 -4.81
CA PHE A 110 8.69 11.44 -4.14
C PHE A 110 7.37 10.86 -3.61
N LEU A 111 6.46 11.70 -3.07
CA LEU A 111 5.21 11.18 -2.50
C LEU A 111 4.23 10.75 -3.59
N ALA A 112 4.00 11.59 -4.60
CA ALA A 112 3.05 11.30 -5.66
C ALA A 112 3.42 10.03 -6.45
N PRO A 113 4.69 9.81 -6.86
CA PRO A 113 5.08 8.55 -7.51
C PRO A 113 5.01 7.33 -6.57
N ALA A 114 5.30 7.51 -5.28
CA ALA A 114 5.15 6.44 -4.29
C ALA A 114 3.68 6.01 -4.08
N ILE A 115 2.75 6.97 -4.11
CA ILE A 115 1.29 6.70 -4.07
C ILE A 115 0.84 6.03 -5.37
N ALA A 116 1.34 6.47 -6.52
CA ALA A 116 1.01 5.89 -7.83
C ALA A 116 1.59 4.47 -8.02
N GLY A 117 2.45 4.00 -7.11
CA GLY A 117 3.14 2.72 -7.23
C GLY A 117 4.29 2.73 -8.22
N ASP A 118 4.66 3.89 -8.75
CA ASP A 118 5.77 4.07 -9.70
C ASP A 118 7.13 4.12 -8.99
N GLN A 119 7.13 4.35 -7.68
CA GLN A 119 8.32 4.29 -6.83
C GLN A 119 8.07 3.46 -5.56
N VAL A 120 9.02 2.57 -5.24
CA VAL A 120 9.01 1.81 -3.98
C VAL A 120 9.93 2.52 -3.00
N GLY A 121 9.37 2.90 -1.84
CA GLY A 121 10.07 3.57 -0.76
C GLY A 121 10.42 2.62 0.39
N CYS A 122 11.39 3.02 1.20
CA CYS A 122 11.73 2.36 2.45
C CYS A 122 11.98 3.40 3.56
N VAL A 123 12.08 2.93 4.80
CA VAL A 123 12.47 3.76 5.94
C VAL A 123 13.79 3.22 6.52
N GLY A 124 14.77 4.11 6.68
CA GLY A 124 16.06 3.79 7.28
C GLY A 124 16.12 4.27 8.73
N VAL A 125 15.78 3.39 9.66
CA VAL A 125 15.84 3.65 11.12
C VAL A 125 16.40 2.42 11.83
N SER A 126 17.21 2.62 12.87
CA SER A 126 17.94 1.58 13.62
C SER A 126 17.33 1.29 14.99
#